data_AF-A0AAW0TC22-F1
#
_entry.id   AF-A0AAW0TC22-F1
#
_cell.length_a   1.000
_cell.length_b   1.000
_cell.length_c   1.000
_cell.angle_alpha   90.00
_cell.angle_beta   90.00
_cell.angle_gamma   90.00
#
_symmetry.space_group_name_H-M   'P 1'
#
loop_
_entity.id
_entity.type
_entity.pdbx_description
1 polymer ?
#
loop_
_entity_poly.entity_id
_entity_poly.type
_entity_poly.pdbx_seq_one_letter_code
_entity_poly.pdbx_strand_id
1 'polypeptide(L)'
;MTVNAHRLASWVGRSDWLWALLTTSTPSSTPHSTLATHSTPSHLATPSWAWFRSVAVVVLISTAAQSNLPVSTTSTSPYSPPDATPRPTVMAELEILRLVLAGGVLVFWVGFWLVHVIGIVYGYRRLHHRRGVEGAGAESGAAGVSILKPLVGNPMDPNLMTNLETFFTMQYPKYELLFCIQEEGDPSIMVVQQLMKKHPHVDASFFVGGKEVGVNPKINNMQPGYMAAKHELLLVSDSGVMMKEDTLSDMVAHMTPDVGIVHQMPFCCDRKGWPAILEKVYFGTGHARMYLFLGLLDALRLRVNCCTGMSCLMRKKVLDEAGGISAFGIYLAEDYFFAKFIQDRGWGIRIASQPAWQNSGTCRVKTFLSRLTRWCKLRVAMVPHTILLEPFSECMLLGLVASWAGTVLLRADYLTFFLFHTLTWSLADWVMLNIVQNGPPPFTKFEFVISWLFREVSALFIFLHALWNPVISWRDSSFKLRWFGVAEPINSRVIV
;
A
#
# COMPACT_ATOMS: atom_id res chain seq x y z
N MET A 1 9.64 2.14 38.20
CA MET A 1 10.11 0.75 38.06
C MET A 1 10.79 0.60 36.71
N THR A 2 12.09 0.34 36.76
CA THR A 2 13.08 0.29 35.67
C THR A 2 12.77 -0.85 34.69
N VAL A 3 12.51 -0.52 33.42
CA VAL A 3 12.37 -1.50 32.34
C VAL A 3 13.69 -1.57 31.55
N ASN A 4 14.25 -2.78 31.55
CA ASN A 4 15.55 -3.18 31.02
C ASN A 4 15.85 -2.74 29.56
N ALA A 5 16.99 -2.08 29.37
CA ALA A 5 17.55 -1.64 28.08
C ALA A 5 17.99 -2.79 27.14
N HIS A 6 17.86 -4.06 27.57
CA HIS A 6 18.26 -5.22 26.77
C HIS A 6 17.25 -5.64 25.66
N ARG A 7 16.07 -5.01 25.57
CA ARG A 7 15.07 -5.29 24.50
C ARG A 7 15.13 -4.36 23.28
N LEU A 8 15.96 -3.31 23.30
CA LEU A 8 16.10 -2.37 22.17
C LEU A 8 17.16 -2.81 21.14
N ALA A 9 18.11 -3.67 21.52
CA ALA A 9 19.17 -4.13 20.62
C ALA A 9 18.72 -5.21 19.60
N SER A 10 17.55 -5.84 19.80
CA SER A 10 17.00 -6.82 18.84
C SER A 10 16.15 -6.19 17.72
N TRP A 11 16.04 -4.86 17.69
CA TRP A 11 15.17 -4.12 16.75
C TRP A 11 15.89 -3.65 15.46
N VAL A 12 17.22 -3.65 15.43
CA VAL A 12 18.01 -3.12 14.30
C VAL A 12 18.50 -4.21 13.33
N GLY A 13 18.40 -5.49 13.71
CA GLY A 13 19.08 -6.58 13.00
C GLY A 13 18.25 -7.42 12.01
N ARG A 14 17.14 -6.93 11.44
CA ARG A 14 16.34 -7.72 10.46
C ARG A 14 15.75 -6.87 9.33
N SER A 15 16.61 -6.22 8.57
CA SER A 15 16.30 -5.65 7.26
C SER A 15 17.08 -6.37 6.15
N ASP A 16 17.06 -7.70 6.16
CA ASP A 16 17.89 -8.59 5.31
C ASP A 16 17.25 -8.99 3.98
N TRP A 17 16.14 -8.36 3.56
CA TRP A 17 15.53 -8.70 2.26
C TRP A 17 16.32 -8.16 1.07
N LEU A 18 17.09 -7.06 1.26
CA LEU A 18 17.97 -6.52 0.20
C LEU A 18 19.24 -7.37 0.01
N TRP A 19 19.71 -8.06 1.05
CA TRP A 19 20.93 -8.89 1.00
C TRP A 19 20.68 -10.33 0.55
N ALA A 20 19.45 -10.85 0.73
CA ALA A 20 19.06 -12.19 0.28
C ALA A 20 19.07 -12.38 -1.25
N LEU A 21 19.07 -11.28 -2.02
CA LEU A 21 19.20 -11.29 -3.48
C LEU A 21 20.67 -11.41 -3.97
N LEU A 22 21.67 -11.31 -3.07
CA LEU A 22 23.08 -11.18 -3.48
C LEU A 22 24.06 -12.15 -2.79
N THR A 23 23.65 -13.07 -1.92
CA THR A 23 24.59 -14.00 -1.28
C THR A 23 24.06 -15.44 -1.17
N THR A 24 24.82 -16.37 -1.73
CA THR A 24 24.72 -17.82 -1.47
C THR A 24 25.73 -18.18 -0.38
N SER A 25 25.26 -18.58 0.82
CA SER A 25 26.01 -19.50 1.68
C SER A 25 25.21 -19.96 2.90
N THR A 26 25.44 -21.22 3.25
CA THR A 26 24.86 -22.03 4.34
C THR A 26 25.34 -21.63 5.74
N PRO A 27 24.60 -21.94 6.83
CA PRO A 27 24.93 -21.49 8.18
C PRO A 27 25.77 -22.50 8.98
N SER A 28 26.68 -21.99 9.84
CA SER A 28 27.33 -22.76 10.92
C SER A 28 27.37 -21.99 12.25
N SER A 29 26.63 -22.53 13.23
CA SER A 29 26.87 -22.66 14.69
C SER A 29 27.66 -21.63 15.55
N THR A 30 26.91 -20.94 16.44
CA THR A 30 27.07 -20.76 17.92
C THR A 30 28.31 -20.10 18.61
N PRO A 31 28.16 -19.53 19.84
CA PRO A 31 28.64 -18.19 20.20
C PRO A 31 29.62 -18.13 21.40
N HIS A 32 30.20 -16.94 21.71
CA HIS A 32 30.55 -16.52 23.08
C HIS A 32 30.70 -14.98 23.26
N SER A 33 30.55 -14.58 24.52
CA SER A 33 30.36 -13.27 25.16
C SER A 33 31.63 -12.46 25.48
N THR A 34 31.57 -11.12 25.61
CA THR A 34 31.74 -10.31 26.88
C THR A 34 31.98 -8.79 26.69
N LEU A 35 31.33 -8.02 27.58
CA LEU A 35 31.61 -6.70 28.22
C LEU A 35 32.18 -5.46 27.51
N ALA A 36 31.29 -4.45 27.39
CA ALA A 36 31.30 -3.07 27.92
C ALA A 36 32.59 -2.25 28.14
N THR A 37 32.59 -1.01 27.61
CA THR A 37 32.94 0.23 28.36
C THR A 37 32.22 1.46 27.78
N HIS A 38 31.79 2.36 28.68
CA HIS A 38 31.05 3.61 28.48
C HIS A 38 31.80 4.73 27.72
N SER A 39 31.08 5.49 26.88
CA SER A 39 31.31 6.93 26.68
C SER A 39 30.02 7.63 26.21
N THR A 40 29.79 8.83 26.73
CA THR A 40 28.60 9.71 26.61
C THR A 40 28.33 10.24 25.19
N PRO A 41 27.08 10.67 24.87
CA PRO A 41 26.67 11.02 23.50
C PRO A 41 26.88 12.51 23.20
N SER A 42 27.47 12.81 22.05
CA SER A 42 27.54 14.16 21.48
C SER A 42 26.97 14.18 20.05
N HIS A 43 26.07 15.13 19.81
CA HIS A 43 25.62 15.69 18.53
C HIS A 43 25.15 14.74 17.40
N LEU A 44 23.83 14.53 17.32
CA LEU A 44 23.15 14.17 16.06
C LEU A 44 23.13 15.40 15.14
N ALA A 45 24.04 15.42 14.17
CA ALA A 45 24.04 16.37 13.06
C ALA A 45 22.81 16.14 12.17
N THR A 46 22.11 17.23 11.86
CA THR A 46 21.08 17.28 10.82
C THR A 46 21.72 17.09 9.44
N PRO A 47 21.10 16.35 8.49
CA PRO A 47 21.62 16.28 7.13
C PRO A 47 21.46 17.66 6.47
N SER A 48 22.59 18.24 6.04
CA SER A 48 22.59 19.54 5.36
C SER A 48 22.09 19.41 3.92
N TRP A 49 21.40 20.45 3.46
CA TRP A 49 20.85 20.64 2.11
C TRP A 49 21.88 20.64 0.97
N ALA A 50 23.15 20.33 1.25
CA ALA A 50 24.24 20.37 0.28
C ALA A 50 24.15 19.29 -0.80
N TRP A 51 23.57 18.12 -0.48
CA TRP A 51 23.50 16.99 -1.41
C TRP A 51 22.47 17.18 -2.54
N PHE A 52 21.35 17.85 -2.26
CA PHE A 52 20.31 18.13 -3.27
C PHE A 52 20.79 19.08 -4.38
N ARG A 53 21.77 19.94 -4.11
CA ARG A 53 22.36 20.82 -5.14
C ARG A 53 23.24 20.05 -6.12
N SER A 54 23.92 18.98 -5.68
CA SER A 54 24.84 18.22 -6.52
C SER A 54 24.14 17.40 -7.60
N VAL A 55 22.95 16.85 -7.32
CA VAL A 55 22.18 16.05 -8.29
C VAL A 55 21.53 16.94 -9.37
N ALA A 56 21.08 18.14 -9.02
CA ALA A 56 20.51 19.10 -9.98
C ALA A 56 21.57 19.64 -10.96
N VAL A 57 22.81 19.81 -10.51
CA VAL A 57 23.92 20.31 -11.34
C VAL A 57 24.35 19.28 -12.39
N VAL A 58 24.34 17.98 -12.07
CA VAL A 58 24.73 16.92 -13.03
C VAL A 58 23.70 16.76 -14.16
N VAL A 59 22.41 16.95 -13.88
CA VAL A 59 21.34 16.88 -14.89
C VAL A 59 21.37 18.10 -15.83
N LEU A 60 21.68 19.29 -15.32
CA LEU A 60 21.78 20.52 -16.13
C LEU A 60 23.02 20.54 -17.05
N ILE A 61 24.15 19.97 -16.61
CA ILE A 61 25.37 19.93 -17.40
C ILE A 61 25.25 18.97 -18.60
N SER A 62 24.50 17.87 -18.48
CA SER A 62 24.28 16.94 -19.61
C SER A 62 23.39 17.51 -20.72
N THR A 63 22.44 18.40 -20.40
CA THR A 63 21.57 19.04 -21.41
C THR A 63 22.23 20.19 -22.17
N ALA A 64 23.26 20.83 -21.61
CA ALA A 64 23.97 21.93 -22.27
C ALA A 64 24.99 21.46 -23.32
N ALA A 65 25.44 20.20 -23.26
CA ALA A 65 26.47 19.67 -24.14
C ALA A 65 25.98 19.25 -25.55
N GLN A 66 24.69 19.41 -25.87
CA GLN A 66 24.10 18.96 -27.14
C GLN A 66 23.73 20.08 -28.13
N SER A 67 24.01 21.35 -27.85
CA SER A 67 23.71 22.45 -28.78
C SER A 67 24.98 23.14 -29.30
N ASN A 68 25.70 22.51 -30.22
CA ASN A 68 26.74 23.18 -31.02
C ASN A 68 26.12 23.70 -32.33
N LEU A 69 25.64 24.94 -32.32
CA LEU A 69 25.42 25.73 -33.54
C LEU A 69 26.65 26.64 -33.74
N PRO A 70 27.22 26.75 -34.95
CA PRO A 70 28.38 27.60 -35.17
C PRO A 70 27.94 29.06 -35.30
N VAL A 71 28.39 29.91 -34.37
CA VAL A 71 28.33 31.37 -34.52
C VAL A 71 29.74 31.85 -34.84
N SER A 72 29.90 32.39 -36.05
CA SER A 72 31.14 33.04 -36.51
C SER A 72 31.18 34.48 -36.01
N THR A 73 32.07 34.79 -35.07
CA THR A 73 32.54 36.18 -34.84
C THR A 73 34.02 36.19 -34.48
N THR A 74 34.81 36.79 -35.36
CA THR A 74 36.19 37.18 -35.16
C THR A 74 36.28 38.35 -34.18
N SER A 75 36.89 38.15 -33.01
CA SER A 75 37.62 39.23 -32.32
C SER A 75 38.75 38.66 -31.46
N THR A 76 39.93 39.25 -31.63
CA THR A 76 41.19 38.89 -30.98
C THR A 76 41.28 39.54 -29.60
N SER A 77 41.32 38.74 -28.53
CA SER A 77 41.68 39.17 -27.17
C SER A 77 42.73 38.20 -26.60
N PRO A 78 43.89 38.68 -26.12
CA PRO A 78 44.94 37.84 -25.56
C PRO A 78 44.73 37.67 -24.05
N TYR A 79 43.67 36.96 -23.65
CA TYR A 79 43.57 36.40 -22.31
C TYR A 79 42.58 35.22 -22.30
N SER A 80 43.07 34.05 -22.67
CA SER A 80 42.33 32.79 -22.51
C SER A 80 42.45 32.35 -21.04
N PRO A 81 41.34 32.15 -20.29
CA PRO A 81 41.43 31.49 -19.00
C PRO A 81 41.97 30.06 -19.20
N PRO A 82 42.67 29.47 -18.21
CA PRO A 82 43.15 28.10 -18.34
C PRO A 82 41.97 27.19 -18.66
N ASP A 83 42.08 26.49 -19.78
CA ASP A 83 41.10 25.57 -20.32
C ASP A 83 40.77 24.53 -19.25
N ALA A 84 39.60 24.66 -18.61
CA ALA A 84 39.16 23.81 -17.51
C ALA A 84 38.66 22.45 -18.03
N THR A 85 39.41 21.84 -18.96
CA THR A 85 39.15 20.49 -19.42
C THR A 85 39.48 19.53 -18.26
N PRO A 86 38.53 18.68 -17.84
CA PRO A 86 38.77 17.73 -16.77
C PRO A 86 39.95 16.82 -17.15
N ARG A 87 40.82 16.50 -16.18
CA ARG A 87 41.94 15.59 -16.40
C ARG A 87 41.41 14.25 -16.99
N PRO A 88 42.13 13.59 -17.92
CA PRO A 88 41.65 12.39 -18.61
C PRO A 88 41.22 11.24 -17.67
N THR A 89 41.79 11.18 -16.46
CA THR A 89 41.37 10.24 -15.40
C THR A 89 39.96 10.53 -14.87
N VAL A 90 39.60 11.81 -14.69
CA VAL A 90 38.27 12.23 -14.23
C VAL A 90 37.20 11.91 -15.28
N MET A 91 37.52 12.08 -16.58
CA MET A 91 36.61 11.72 -17.66
C MET A 91 36.34 10.20 -17.70
N ALA A 92 37.37 9.38 -17.47
CA ALA A 92 37.21 7.93 -17.39
C ALA A 92 36.36 7.52 -16.17
N GLU A 93 36.58 8.14 -15.01
CA GLU A 93 35.79 7.89 -13.79
C GLU A 93 34.31 8.27 -13.97
N LEU A 94 34.03 9.41 -14.64
CA LEU A 94 32.67 9.85 -14.95
C LEU A 94 31.96 8.90 -15.93
N GLU A 95 32.66 8.39 -16.95
CA GLU A 95 32.09 7.41 -17.87
C GLU A 95 31.83 6.06 -17.17
N ILE A 96 32.74 5.59 -16.30
CA ILE A 96 32.49 4.40 -15.49
C ILE A 96 31.25 4.59 -14.61
N LEU A 97 31.13 5.73 -13.91
CA LEU A 97 29.96 6.03 -13.09
C LEU A 97 28.68 6.04 -13.91
N ARG A 98 28.70 6.67 -15.10
CA ARG A 98 27.56 6.70 -16.02
C ARG A 98 27.11 5.30 -16.44
N LEU A 99 28.06 4.43 -16.78
CA LEU A 99 27.78 3.04 -17.16
C LEU A 99 27.22 2.24 -15.99
N VAL A 100 27.76 2.41 -14.79
CA VAL A 100 27.27 1.75 -13.56
C VAL A 100 25.84 2.19 -13.23
N LEU A 101 25.55 3.50 -13.29
CA LEU A 101 24.21 4.03 -13.06
C LEU A 101 23.21 3.52 -14.10
N ALA A 102 23.57 3.55 -15.39
CA ALA A 102 22.73 3.00 -16.44
C ALA A 102 22.47 1.50 -16.23
N GLY A 103 23.49 0.74 -15.80
CA GLY A 103 23.36 -0.68 -15.48
C GLY A 103 22.38 -0.93 -14.34
N GLY A 104 22.51 -0.17 -13.25
CA GLY A 104 21.59 -0.23 -12.11
C GLY A 104 20.15 0.10 -12.50
N VAL A 105 19.94 1.11 -13.35
CA VAL A 105 18.60 1.48 -13.86
C VAL A 105 18.00 0.37 -14.71
N LEU A 106 18.76 -0.24 -15.62
CA LEU A 106 18.24 -1.36 -16.44
C LEU A 106 17.92 -2.59 -15.59
N VAL A 107 18.75 -2.92 -14.59
CA VAL A 107 18.46 -4.02 -13.65
C VAL A 107 17.16 -3.74 -12.89
N PHE A 108 16.98 -2.52 -12.39
CA PHE A 108 15.76 -2.11 -11.71
C PHE A 108 14.54 -2.16 -12.63
N TRP A 109 14.67 -1.68 -13.86
CA TRP A 109 13.62 -1.74 -14.89
C TRP A 109 13.22 -3.17 -15.22
N VAL A 110 14.18 -4.09 -15.41
CA VAL A 110 13.90 -5.52 -15.59
C VAL A 110 13.19 -6.09 -14.37
N GLY A 111 13.66 -5.78 -13.16
CA GLY A 111 13.02 -6.21 -11.91
C GLY A 111 11.55 -5.78 -11.83
N PHE A 112 11.23 -4.55 -12.25
CA PHE A 112 9.86 -4.06 -12.26
C PHE A 112 8.98 -4.69 -13.35
N TRP A 113 9.55 -5.04 -14.50
CA TRP A 113 8.83 -5.87 -15.47
C TRP A 113 8.55 -7.27 -14.94
N LEU A 114 9.48 -7.87 -14.20
CA LEU A 114 9.23 -9.15 -13.51
C LEU A 114 8.09 -9.02 -12.51
N VAL A 115 8.06 -7.97 -11.69
CA VAL A 115 6.93 -7.65 -10.80
C VAL A 115 5.61 -7.61 -11.57
N HIS A 116 5.61 -6.95 -12.74
CA HIS A 116 4.43 -6.84 -13.59
C HIS A 116 3.96 -8.21 -14.10
N VAL A 117 4.86 -8.98 -14.72
CA VAL A 117 4.55 -10.32 -15.26
C VAL A 117 4.11 -11.27 -14.16
N ILE A 118 4.81 -11.28 -13.01
CA ILE A 118 4.44 -12.10 -11.85
C ILE A 118 3.05 -11.73 -11.35
N GLY A 119 2.74 -10.42 -11.23
CA GLY A 119 1.41 -9.96 -10.84
C GLY A 119 0.32 -10.49 -11.78
N ILE A 120 0.54 -10.40 -13.09
CA ILE A 120 -0.41 -10.91 -14.10
C ILE A 120 -0.60 -12.42 -13.96
N VAL A 121 0.50 -13.17 -13.92
CA VAL A 121 0.46 -14.64 -13.84
C VAL A 121 -0.19 -15.10 -12.54
N TYR A 122 0.19 -14.50 -11.40
CA TYR A 122 -0.39 -14.84 -10.11
C TYR A 122 -1.86 -14.45 -10.04
N GLY A 123 -2.23 -13.26 -10.50
CA GLY A 123 -3.61 -12.80 -10.60
C GLY A 123 -4.48 -13.75 -11.42
N TYR A 124 -4.02 -14.11 -12.62
CA TYR A 124 -4.72 -15.04 -13.51
C TYR A 124 -4.96 -16.41 -12.87
N ARG A 125 -3.96 -16.94 -12.14
CA ARG A 125 -4.07 -18.27 -11.51
C ARG A 125 -4.90 -18.26 -10.23
N ARG A 126 -5.02 -17.11 -9.55
CA ARG A 126 -5.46 -17.05 -8.16
C ARG A 126 -6.79 -16.33 -7.98
N LEU A 127 -6.98 -15.20 -8.66
CA LEU A 127 -8.21 -14.43 -8.52
C LEU A 127 -9.37 -15.18 -9.17
N HIS A 128 -10.54 -15.10 -8.54
CA HIS A 128 -11.80 -15.75 -8.97
C HIS A 128 -11.76 -17.29 -9.06
N HIS A 129 -10.60 -17.91 -8.86
CA HIS A 129 -10.45 -19.35 -8.72
C HIS A 129 -10.58 -19.76 -7.26
N ARG A 130 -11.77 -20.30 -6.93
CA ARG A 130 -12.07 -20.81 -5.60
C ARG A 130 -11.09 -21.92 -5.22
N ARG A 131 -10.56 -21.85 -4.00
CA ARG A 131 -9.92 -23.02 -3.39
C ARG A 131 -11.06 -23.94 -2.96
N GLY A 132 -11.19 -25.09 -3.62
CA GLY A 132 -12.18 -26.09 -3.25
C GLY A 132 -12.00 -26.43 -1.78
N VAL A 133 -13.03 -26.23 -0.97
CA VAL A 133 -13.00 -26.68 0.41
C VAL A 133 -13.65 -28.04 0.47
N GLU A 134 -12.83 -29.08 0.46
CA GLU A 134 -13.24 -30.35 1.04
C GLU A 134 -13.43 -30.09 2.55
N GLY A 135 -14.67 -29.82 2.98
CA GLY A 135 -15.04 -29.80 4.40
C GLY A 135 -15.58 -28.50 5.02
N ALA A 136 -15.50 -27.31 4.39
CA ALA A 136 -16.12 -26.10 4.98
C ALA A 136 -17.64 -26.01 4.78
N GLY A 137 -18.22 -26.96 4.03
CA GLY A 137 -19.66 -27.12 3.88
C GLY A 137 -20.31 -28.00 4.94
N ALA A 138 -19.54 -28.62 5.85
CA ALA A 138 -20.10 -29.38 6.96
C ALA A 138 -20.41 -28.43 8.12
N GLU A 139 -21.70 -28.20 8.40
CA GLU A 139 -22.19 -27.33 9.48
C GLU A 139 -21.53 -27.60 10.85
N SER A 140 -21.10 -28.83 11.11
CA SER A 140 -20.54 -29.25 12.40
C SER A 140 -19.06 -28.87 12.63
N GLY A 141 -18.36 -28.28 11.66
CA GLY A 141 -16.92 -27.99 11.75
C GLY A 141 -16.48 -26.59 11.29
N ALA A 142 -17.40 -25.75 10.83
CA ALA A 142 -17.07 -24.41 10.35
C ALA A 142 -16.64 -23.47 11.49
N ALA A 143 -15.52 -22.77 11.31
CA ALA A 143 -15.03 -21.77 12.26
C ALA A 143 -16.03 -20.61 12.37
N GLY A 144 -16.37 -20.19 13.59
CA GLY A 144 -17.22 -19.02 13.76
C GLY A 144 -16.50 -17.73 13.34
N VAL A 145 -17.22 -16.76 12.78
CA VAL A 145 -16.65 -15.45 12.41
C VAL A 145 -17.45 -14.30 13.02
N SER A 146 -16.79 -13.44 13.79
CA SER A 146 -17.36 -12.17 14.26
C SER A 146 -16.98 -11.06 13.30
N ILE A 147 -17.96 -10.36 12.74
CA ILE A 147 -17.74 -9.35 11.69
C ILE A 147 -17.94 -7.95 12.26
N LEU A 148 -16.85 -7.21 12.45
CA LEU A 148 -16.86 -5.81 12.86
C LEU A 148 -17.12 -4.91 11.65
N LYS A 149 -18.18 -4.12 11.74
CA LYS A 149 -18.60 -3.13 10.75
C LYS A 149 -18.54 -1.73 11.35
N PRO A 150 -17.37 -1.05 11.33
CA PRO A 150 -17.32 0.35 11.70
C PRO A 150 -18.12 1.19 10.70
N LEU A 151 -19.17 1.83 11.19
CA LEU A 151 -19.99 2.75 10.43
C LEU A 151 -19.71 4.17 10.88
N VAL A 152 -19.68 5.05 9.90
CA VAL A 152 -19.94 6.48 10.10
C VAL A 152 -20.89 6.86 9.00
N GLY A 153 -22.09 7.25 9.39
CA GLY A 153 -23.16 7.67 8.51
C GLY A 153 -22.69 8.84 7.69
N ASN A 154 -22.54 8.59 6.41
CA ASN A 154 -22.59 9.66 5.43
C ASN A 154 -24.07 9.73 4.99
N PRO A 155 -24.82 10.78 5.35
CA PRO A 155 -26.20 10.96 4.90
C PRO A 155 -26.34 10.90 3.36
N MET A 156 -25.23 11.05 2.64
CA MET A 156 -25.14 11.11 1.19
C MET A 156 -24.62 9.82 0.54
N ASP A 157 -24.46 8.69 1.26
CA ASP A 157 -24.09 7.41 0.63
C ASP A 157 -25.32 6.57 0.28
N PRO A 158 -25.86 6.67 -0.96
CA PRO A 158 -27.03 5.90 -1.38
C PRO A 158 -26.82 4.39 -1.38
N ASN A 159 -25.56 3.92 -1.36
CA ASN A 159 -25.24 2.50 -1.45
C ASN A 159 -25.08 1.83 -0.08
N LEU A 160 -25.13 2.58 1.03
CA LEU A 160 -24.89 2.02 2.36
C LEU A 160 -25.81 0.83 2.66
N MET A 161 -27.11 0.96 2.42
CA MET A 161 -28.07 -0.11 2.69
C MET A 161 -27.76 -1.36 1.85
N THR A 162 -27.57 -1.21 0.54
CA THR A 162 -27.23 -2.31 -0.35
C THR A 162 -25.93 -3.00 0.06
N ASN A 163 -24.91 -2.23 0.44
CA ASN A 163 -23.62 -2.78 0.87
C ASN A 163 -23.77 -3.60 2.16
N LEU A 164 -24.47 -3.06 3.16
CA LEU A 164 -24.69 -3.76 4.43
C LEU A 164 -25.59 -4.99 4.26
N GLU A 165 -26.60 -4.92 3.40
CA GLU A 165 -27.50 -6.04 3.11
C GLU A 165 -26.73 -7.28 2.61
N THR A 166 -25.66 -7.11 1.83
CA THR A 166 -24.83 -8.24 1.38
C THR A 166 -24.25 -9.08 2.52
N PHE A 167 -24.07 -8.52 3.72
CA PHE A 167 -23.60 -9.26 4.89
C PHE A 167 -24.69 -10.12 5.53
N PHE A 168 -25.95 -9.76 5.35
CA PHE A 168 -27.09 -10.54 5.84
C PHE A 168 -27.43 -11.71 4.91
N THR A 169 -26.94 -11.70 3.67
CA THR A 169 -27.23 -12.72 2.65
C THR A 169 -26.03 -13.63 2.34
N MET A 170 -24.96 -13.56 3.13
CA MET A 170 -23.81 -14.46 2.95
C MET A 170 -24.18 -15.91 3.26
N GLN A 171 -23.72 -16.82 2.42
CA GLN A 171 -23.87 -18.26 2.58
C GLN A 171 -22.69 -18.80 3.39
N TYR A 172 -22.74 -18.59 4.70
CA TYR A 172 -21.80 -19.15 5.67
C TYR A 172 -22.55 -19.57 6.94
N PRO A 173 -22.30 -20.77 7.50
CA PRO A 173 -23.17 -21.34 8.52
C PRO A 173 -23.05 -20.68 9.91
N LYS A 174 -21.92 -20.03 10.22
CA LYS A 174 -21.65 -19.56 11.59
C LYS A 174 -20.95 -18.20 11.62
N TYR A 175 -21.73 -17.12 11.63
CA TYR A 175 -21.19 -15.77 11.76
C TYR A 175 -22.16 -14.84 12.50
N GLU A 176 -21.61 -13.74 13.02
CA GLU A 176 -22.38 -12.64 13.61
C GLU A 176 -21.93 -11.29 13.03
N LEU A 177 -22.84 -10.31 13.04
CA LEU A 177 -22.61 -8.95 12.58
C LEU A 177 -22.59 -7.98 13.75
N LEU A 178 -21.51 -7.21 13.88
CA LEU A 178 -21.27 -6.27 14.98
C LEU A 178 -21.06 -4.87 14.40
N PHE A 179 -22.15 -4.11 14.29
CA PHE A 179 -22.12 -2.75 13.76
C PHE A 179 -21.63 -1.78 14.83
N CYS A 180 -20.58 -1.03 14.52
CA CYS A 180 -19.94 -0.11 15.47
C CYS A 180 -20.19 1.32 15.00
N ILE A 181 -20.90 2.10 15.81
CA ILE A 181 -21.38 3.45 15.46
C ILE A 181 -20.88 4.42 16.52
N GLN A 182 -20.24 5.50 16.09
CA GLN A 182 -19.60 6.42 17.04
C GLN A 182 -20.60 7.37 17.71
N GLU A 183 -21.63 7.83 16.99
CA GLU A 183 -22.55 8.89 17.43
C GLU A 183 -24.00 8.39 17.50
N GLU A 184 -24.75 8.81 18.52
CA GLU A 184 -26.16 8.42 18.71
C GLU A 184 -27.10 8.97 17.61
N GLY A 185 -26.72 10.08 16.97
CA GLY A 185 -27.49 10.70 15.89
C GLY A 185 -27.12 10.19 14.48
N ASP A 186 -26.27 9.17 14.38
CA ASP A 186 -25.75 8.71 13.10
C ASP A 186 -26.86 8.05 12.24
N PRO A 187 -27.06 8.50 10.98
CA PRO A 187 -28.14 7.99 10.14
C PRO A 187 -28.00 6.50 9.79
N SER A 188 -26.81 5.91 9.94
CA SER A 188 -26.60 4.48 9.71
C SER A 188 -27.35 3.59 10.70
N ILE A 189 -27.72 4.12 11.89
CA ILE A 189 -28.53 3.39 12.89
C ILE A 189 -29.85 2.94 12.28
N MET A 190 -30.55 3.83 11.58
CA MET A 190 -31.84 3.51 10.95
C MET A 190 -31.69 2.40 9.91
N VAL A 191 -30.63 2.45 9.11
CA VAL A 191 -30.34 1.43 8.09
C VAL A 191 -30.08 0.07 8.73
N VAL A 192 -29.24 0.03 9.77
CA VAL A 192 -28.93 -1.20 10.51
C VAL A 192 -30.19 -1.80 11.14
N GLN A 193 -31.01 -0.99 11.81
CA GLN A 193 -32.26 -1.45 12.42
C GLN A 193 -33.24 -2.03 11.39
N GLN A 194 -33.37 -1.39 10.23
CA GLN A 194 -34.20 -1.92 9.14
C GLN A 194 -33.71 -3.27 8.63
N LEU A 195 -32.39 -3.43 8.45
CA LEU A 195 -31.80 -4.68 7.99
C LEU A 195 -31.92 -5.79 9.04
N MET A 196 -31.70 -5.50 10.32
CA MET A 196 -31.90 -6.46 11.41
C MET A 196 -33.35 -6.94 11.47
N LYS A 197 -34.32 -6.04 11.28
CA LYS A 197 -35.75 -6.41 11.21
C LYS A 197 -36.07 -7.26 9.97
N LYS A 198 -35.42 -6.98 8.84
CA LYS A 198 -35.60 -7.70 7.57
C LYS A 198 -34.98 -9.11 7.62
N HIS A 199 -33.89 -9.29 8.36
CA HIS A 199 -33.13 -10.54 8.45
C HIS A 199 -32.97 -11.03 9.90
N PRO A 200 -34.06 -11.41 10.59
CA PRO A 200 -34.04 -11.77 12.02
C PRO A 200 -33.30 -13.09 12.33
N HIS A 201 -32.95 -13.86 11.29
CA HIS A 201 -32.23 -15.13 11.42
C HIS A 201 -30.70 -14.95 11.49
N VAL A 202 -30.18 -13.76 11.18
CA VAL A 202 -28.75 -13.44 11.26
C VAL A 202 -28.46 -12.85 12.64
N ASP A 203 -27.50 -13.41 13.37
CA ASP A 203 -27.05 -12.85 14.65
C ASP A 203 -26.40 -11.49 14.39
N ALA A 204 -27.08 -10.42 14.79
CA ALA A 204 -26.66 -9.05 14.54
C ALA A 204 -26.87 -8.19 15.78
N SER A 205 -25.90 -7.33 16.06
CA SER A 205 -25.94 -6.35 17.15
C SER A 205 -25.29 -5.05 16.71
N PHE A 206 -25.68 -3.93 17.31
CA PHE A 206 -25.04 -2.65 17.09
C PHE A 206 -24.63 -1.99 18.42
N PHE A 207 -23.53 -1.26 18.38
CA PHE A 207 -22.92 -0.59 19.53
C PHE A 207 -22.77 0.89 19.21
N VAL A 208 -23.20 1.75 20.12
CA VAL A 208 -23.16 3.21 19.95
C VAL A 208 -22.21 3.84 20.97
N GLY A 209 -21.43 4.84 20.55
CA GLY A 209 -20.56 5.65 21.42
C GLY A 209 -19.06 5.35 21.32
N GLY A 210 -18.69 4.16 20.81
CA GLY A 210 -17.30 3.70 20.79
C GLY A 210 -16.67 3.59 22.19
N LYS A 211 -15.33 3.47 22.25
CA LYS A 211 -14.54 3.55 23.49
C LYS A 211 -13.19 4.20 23.18
N GLU A 212 -12.87 5.28 23.86
CA GLU A 212 -11.59 5.97 23.67
C GLU A 212 -10.44 5.10 24.20
N VAL A 213 -9.64 4.56 23.29
CA VAL A 213 -8.46 3.71 23.58
C VAL A 213 -7.19 4.24 22.91
N GLY A 214 -7.30 5.26 22.07
CA GLY A 214 -6.18 5.93 21.43
C GLY A 214 -6.65 7.03 20.48
N VAL A 215 -5.74 7.48 19.63
CA VAL A 215 -5.98 8.60 18.70
C VAL A 215 -6.68 8.15 17.41
N ASN A 216 -6.70 6.85 17.11
CA ASN A 216 -7.36 6.31 15.93
C ASN A 216 -8.89 6.20 16.14
N PRO A 217 -9.70 7.02 15.44
CA PRO A 217 -11.15 7.02 15.63
C PRO A 217 -11.81 5.73 15.17
N LYS A 218 -11.21 4.99 14.21
CA LYS A 218 -11.74 3.70 13.75
C LYS A 218 -11.57 2.63 14.83
N ILE A 219 -10.42 2.57 15.50
CA ILE A 219 -10.19 1.65 16.62
C ILE A 219 -11.12 1.98 17.79
N ASN A 220 -11.26 3.27 18.14
CA ASN A 220 -12.17 3.70 19.20
C ASN A 220 -13.61 3.25 18.92
N ASN A 221 -14.07 3.42 17.67
CA ASN A 221 -15.40 2.99 17.26
C ASN A 221 -15.56 1.45 17.36
N MET A 222 -14.59 0.68 16.88
CA MET A 222 -14.68 -0.79 16.82
C MET A 222 -14.50 -1.48 18.18
N GLN A 223 -13.95 -0.80 19.18
CA GLN A 223 -13.56 -1.43 20.45
C GLN A 223 -14.72 -2.11 21.19
N PRO A 224 -15.91 -1.51 21.36
CA PRO A 224 -17.04 -2.22 21.99
C PRO A 224 -17.44 -3.49 21.25
N GLY A 225 -17.52 -3.45 19.92
CA GLY A 225 -17.80 -4.62 19.10
C GLY A 225 -16.73 -5.70 19.23
N TYR A 226 -15.44 -5.32 19.28
CA TYR A 226 -14.34 -6.27 19.49
C TYR A 226 -14.46 -7.03 20.83
N MET A 227 -14.86 -6.33 21.89
CA MET A 227 -15.03 -6.94 23.21
C MET A 227 -16.24 -7.88 23.26
N ALA A 228 -17.27 -7.60 22.47
CA ALA A 228 -18.48 -8.43 22.37
C ALA A 228 -18.35 -9.62 21.40
N ALA A 229 -17.29 -9.65 20.58
CA ALA A 229 -17.07 -10.70 19.58
C ALA A 229 -17.01 -12.10 20.21
N LYS A 230 -17.91 -12.98 19.77
CA LYS A 230 -18.10 -14.34 20.31
C LYS A 230 -17.18 -15.38 19.67
N HIS A 231 -16.61 -15.09 18.50
CA HIS A 231 -15.90 -16.07 17.70
C HIS A 231 -14.38 -15.88 17.64
N GLU A 232 -13.68 -16.95 17.24
CA GLU A 232 -12.22 -16.99 17.16
C GLU A 232 -11.65 -16.26 15.95
N LEU A 233 -12.43 -16.16 14.86
CA LEU A 233 -12.08 -15.38 13.69
C LEU A 233 -12.80 -14.03 13.75
N LEU A 234 -12.06 -12.98 13.44
CA LEU A 234 -12.53 -11.60 13.44
C LEU A 234 -12.36 -11.01 12.04
N LEU A 235 -13.45 -10.62 11.40
CA LEU A 235 -13.42 -9.89 10.14
C LEU A 235 -13.68 -8.41 10.41
N VAL A 236 -12.73 -7.55 10.07
CA VAL A 236 -12.97 -6.10 9.99
C VAL A 236 -13.30 -5.76 8.55
N SER A 237 -14.45 -5.14 8.31
CA SER A 237 -14.82 -4.70 6.96
C SER A 237 -15.47 -3.33 6.95
N ASP A 238 -14.97 -2.44 6.09
CA ASP A 238 -15.47 -1.07 5.95
C ASP A 238 -16.92 -1.02 5.42
N SER A 239 -17.65 0.05 5.69
CA SER A 239 -19.05 0.23 5.29
C SER A 239 -19.27 0.27 3.77
N GLY A 240 -18.26 0.70 3.02
CA GLY A 240 -18.31 0.80 1.56
C GLY A 240 -18.00 -0.50 0.82
N VAL A 241 -17.79 -1.62 1.52
CA VAL A 241 -17.44 -2.92 0.91
C VAL A 241 -18.69 -3.78 0.79
N MET A 242 -18.87 -4.38 -0.39
CA MET A 242 -19.87 -5.44 -0.64
C MET A 242 -19.23 -6.82 -0.56
N MET A 243 -20.02 -7.81 -0.13
CA MET A 243 -19.66 -9.22 -0.16
C MET A 243 -20.49 -9.95 -1.22
N LYS A 244 -19.89 -10.95 -1.87
CA LYS A 244 -20.66 -11.99 -2.57
C LYS A 244 -21.12 -13.02 -1.54
N GLU A 245 -22.12 -13.80 -1.90
CA GLU A 245 -22.69 -14.84 -1.04
C GLU A 245 -21.62 -15.79 -0.50
N ASP A 246 -20.61 -16.12 -1.31
CA ASP A 246 -19.54 -17.06 -0.98
C ASP A 246 -18.24 -16.39 -0.49
N THR A 247 -18.19 -15.06 -0.37
CA THR A 247 -16.94 -14.35 -0.02
C THR A 247 -16.39 -14.77 1.34
N LEU A 248 -17.25 -14.92 2.36
CA LEU A 248 -16.78 -15.31 3.69
C LEU A 248 -16.21 -16.75 3.68
N SER A 249 -16.89 -17.66 2.98
CA SER A 249 -16.40 -19.02 2.75
C SER A 249 -15.03 -19.02 2.06
N ASP A 250 -14.83 -18.18 1.04
CA ASP A 250 -13.53 -18.02 0.38
C ASP A 250 -12.46 -17.50 1.33
N MET A 251 -12.75 -16.48 2.14
CA MET A 251 -11.76 -15.94 3.08
C MET A 251 -11.36 -16.98 4.13
N VAL A 252 -12.33 -17.70 4.71
CA VAL A 252 -12.06 -18.76 5.70
C VAL A 252 -11.27 -19.91 5.08
N ALA A 253 -11.51 -20.27 3.82
CA ALA A 253 -10.73 -21.30 3.11
C ALA A 253 -9.23 -20.98 2.99
N HIS A 254 -8.86 -19.70 3.08
CA HIS A 254 -7.46 -19.25 3.05
C HIS A 254 -6.83 -19.13 4.44
N MET A 255 -7.61 -19.31 5.52
CA MET A 255 -7.17 -19.24 6.91
C MET A 255 -6.58 -20.58 7.37
N THR A 256 -5.50 -21.02 6.72
CA THR A 256 -4.77 -22.25 7.10
C THR A 256 -4.13 -22.15 8.50
N PRO A 257 -3.70 -23.26 9.12
CA PRO A 257 -3.17 -23.24 10.49
C PRO A 257 -1.95 -22.34 10.71
N ASP A 258 -1.18 -22.04 9.66
CA ASP A 258 -0.02 -21.14 9.68
C ASP A 258 -0.35 -19.68 9.34
N VAL A 259 -1.60 -19.37 9.00
CA VAL A 259 -2.05 -18.05 8.55
C VAL A 259 -2.75 -17.33 9.68
N GLY A 260 -2.34 -16.08 9.94
CA GLY A 260 -2.95 -15.21 10.95
C GLY A 260 -3.90 -14.16 10.36
N ILE A 261 -3.71 -13.83 9.08
CA ILE A 261 -4.52 -12.87 8.32
C ILE A 261 -4.89 -13.40 6.95
N VAL A 262 -6.15 -13.24 6.58
CA VAL A 262 -6.62 -13.29 5.20
C VAL A 262 -7.29 -11.95 4.86
N HIS A 263 -6.82 -11.27 3.83
CA HIS A 263 -7.45 -10.03 3.37
C HIS A 263 -7.82 -10.12 1.90
N GLN A 264 -8.72 -9.25 1.47
CA GLN A 264 -9.09 -9.13 0.06
C GLN A 264 -8.31 -8.00 -0.61
N MET A 265 -7.92 -8.22 -1.86
CA MET A 265 -7.28 -7.17 -2.66
C MET A 265 -8.30 -6.05 -2.97
N PRO A 266 -7.96 -4.77 -2.76
CA PRO A 266 -8.84 -3.65 -3.09
C PRO A 266 -9.27 -3.63 -4.56
N PHE A 267 -10.57 -3.50 -4.81
CA PHE A 267 -11.11 -3.20 -6.13
C PHE A 267 -12.43 -2.41 -6.05
N CYS A 268 -13.07 -2.12 -7.17
CA CYS A 268 -14.26 -1.29 -7.24
C CYS A 268 -15.39 -1.96 -8.01
N CYS A 269 -16.62 -1.76 -7.54
CA CYS A 269 -17.83 -2.10 -8.28
C CYS A 269 -17.99 -1.24 -9.53
N ASP A 270 -18.79 -1.73 -10.47
CA ASP A 270 -19.14 -1.00 -11.67
C ASP A 270 -20.05 0.18 -11.30
N ARG A 271 -19.55 1.40 -11.56
CA ARG A 271 -20.25 2.66 -11.27
C ARG A 271 -20.10 3.59 -12.48
N LYS A 272 -21.05 4.51 -12.63
CA LYS A 272 -21.10 5.42 -13.77
C LYS A 272 -20.13 6.61 -13.60
N GLY A 273 -19.64 7.12 -14.73
CA GLY A 273 -18.87 8.35 -14.81
C GLY A 273 -17.36 8.15 -14.72
N TRP A 274 -16.61 9.09 -15.32
CA TRP A 274 -15.15 9.04 -15.38
C TRP A 274 -14.44 8.90 -14.02
N PRO A 275 -14.89 9.51 -12.90
CA PRO A 275 -14.27 9.30 -11.59
C PRO A 275 -14.26 7.82 -11.16
N ALA A 276 -15.33 7.08 -11.48
CA ALA A 276 -15.41 5.65 -11.18
C ALA A 276 -14.48 4.82 -12.08
N ILE A 277 -14.34 5.19 -13.35
CA ILE A 277 -13.36 4.61 -14.28
C ILE A 277 -11.95 4.80 -13.73
N LEU A 278 -11.61 6.02 -13.30
CA LEU A 278 -10.29 6.33 -12.75
C LEU A 278 -9.97 5.50 -11.49
N GLU A 279 -10.92 5.37 -10.55
CA GLU A 279 -10.74 4.49 -9.38
C GLU A 279 -10.52 3.04 -9.80
N LYS A 280 -11.34 2.52 -10.72
CA LYS A 280 -11.23 1.14 -11.21
C LYS A 280 -9.89 0.90 -11.92
N VAL A 281 -9.43 1.84 -12.75
CA VAL A 281 -8.11 1.78 -13.39
C VAL A 281 -7.01 1.78 -12.33
N TYR A 282 -7.02 2.67 -11.34
CA TYR A 282 -6.02 2.67 -10.27
C TYR A 282 -5.94 1.33 -9.54
N PHE A 283 -7.08 0.81 -9.06
CA PHE A 283 -7.10 -0.43 -8.30
C PHE A 283 -6.80 -1.66 -9.15
N GLY A 284 -7.23 -1.68 -10.41
CA GLY A 284 -7.03 -2.80 -11.33
C GLY A 284 -5.70 -2.82 -12.06
N THR A 285 -4.85 -1.81 -11.90
CA THR A 285 -3.54 -1.72 -12.59
C THR A 285 -2.39 -1.68 -11.57
N GLY A 286 -1.74 -0.52 -11.39
CA GLY A 286 -0.57 -0.37 -10.52
C GLY A 286 -0.78 -0.88 -9.09
N HIS A 287 -1.97 -0.69 -8.51
CA HIS A 287 -2.28 -1.21 -7.18
C HIS A 287 -2.40 -2.74 -7.17
N ALA A 288 -3.22 -3.33 -8.05
CA ALA A 288 -3.36 -4.78 -8.16
C ALA A 288 -2.02 -5.47 -8.46
N ARG A 289 -1.21 -4.91 -9.35
CA ARG A 289 0.12 -5.41 -9.70
C ARG A 289 1.00 -5.60 -8.47
N MET A 290 1.11 -4.56 -7.64
CA MET A 290 1.88 -4.64 -6.41
C MET A 290 1.26 -5.60 -5.40
N TYR A 291 -0.07 -5.57 -5.22
CA TYR A 291 -0.76 -6.48 -4.29
C TYR A 291 -0.52 -7.94 -4.63
N LEU A 292 -0.66 -8.31 -5.91
CA LEU A 292 -0.52 -9.67 -6.37
C LEU A 292 0.93 -10.15 -6.29
N PHE A 293 1.89 -9.28 -6.65
CA PHE A 293 3.31 -9.57 -6.46
C PHE A 293 3.66 -9.83 -4.98
N LEU A 294 3.30 -8.90 -4.09
CA LEU A 294 3.59 -9.03 -2.66
C LEU A 294 2.84 -10.21 -2.02
N GLY A 295 1.61 -10.48 -2.48
CA GLY A 295 0.84 -11.65 -2.06
C GLY A 295 1.49 -12.97 -2.46
N LEU A 296 2.13 -13.04 -3.64
CA LEU A 296 2.93 -14.20 -4.02
C LEU A 296 4.16 -14.34 -3.13
N LEU A 297 4.89 -13.25 -2.85
CA LEU A 297 6.06 -13.31 -1.96
C LEU A 297 5.69 -13.84 -0.58
N ASP A 298 4.56 -13.40 0.00
CA ASP A 298 4.09 -13.92 1.28
C ASP A 298 3.64 -15.39 1.19
N ALA A 299 2.99 -15.79 0.08
CA ALA A 299 2.67 -17.19 -0.18
C ALA A 299 3.93 -18.08 -0.28
N LEU A 300 5.05 -17.53 -0.76
CA LEU A 300 6.38 -18.14 -0.76
C LEU A 300 7.11 -18.00 0.60
N ARG A 301 6.40 -17.57 1.65
CA ARG A 301 6.89 -17.40 3.03
C ARG A 301 8.02 -16.39 3.18
N LEU A 302 8.11 -15.40 2.29
CA LEU A 302 9.05 -14.27 2.40
C LEU A 302 8.54 -13.17 3.34
N ARG A 303 7.36 -13.34 3.95
CA ARG A 303 6.79 -12.51 5.02
C ARG A 303 6.75 -11.01 4.67
N VAL A 304 6.08 -10.68 3.56
CA VAL A 304 5.95 -9.30 3.11
C VAL A 304 4.57 -8.76 3.44
N ASN A 305 4.52 -7.61 4.11
CA ASN A 305 3.27 -7.01 4.53
C ASN A 305 2.60 -6.24 3.37
N CYS A 306 1.39 -6.65 2.99
CA CYS A 306 0.54 -5.95 2.02
C CYS A 306 -0.93 -5.84 2.47
N CYS A 307 -1.20 -6.03 3.77
CA CYS A 307 -2.56 -6.09 4.29
C CYS A 307 -3.33 -4.76 4.13
N THR A 308 -4.65 -4.86 3.98
CA THR A 308 -5.58 -3.71 3.91
C THR A 308 -6.71 -3.86 4.92
N GLY A 309 -7.10 -2.75 5.53
CA GLY A 309 -8.11 -2.70 6.58
C GLY A 309 -9.55 -2.64 6.11
N MET A 310 -9.79 -2.69 4.79
CA MET A 310 -11.14 -2.59 4.21
C MET A 310 -11.91 -3.91 4.29
N SER A 311 -11.20 -5.05 4.25
CA SER A 311 -11.75 -6.39 4.42
C SER A 311 -10.63 -7.33 4.83
N CYS A 312 -10.50 -7.55 6.14
CA CYS A 312 -9.41 -8.29 6.76
C CYS A 312 -9.93 -9.26 7.82
N LEU A 313 -9.82 -10.55 7.55
CA LEU A 313 -10.12 -11.67 8.44
C LEU A 313 -8.85 -12.03 9.23
N MET A 314 -8.97 -12.10 10.55
CA MET A 314 -7.86 -12.28 11.47
C MET A 314 -8.18 -13.35 12.50
N ARG A 315 -7.14 -13.97 13.07
CA ARG A 315 -7.28 -14.76 14.29
C ARG A 315 -7.37 -13.82 15.50
N LYS A 316 -8.53 -13.77 16.15
CA LYS A 316 -8.77 -12.91 17.32
C LYS A 316 -7.76 -13.17 18.43
N LYS A 317 -7.44 -14.45 18.70
CA LYS A 317 -6.44 -14.84 19.71
C LYS A 317 -5.08 -14.16 19.52
N VAL A 318 -4.62 -14.00 18.27
CA VAL A 318 -3.33 -13.37 17.99
C VAL A 318 -3.40 -11.87 18.28
N LEU A 319 -4.53 -11.20 18.01
CA LEU A 319 -4.73 -9.80 18.40
C LEU A 319 -4.83 -9.66 19.93
N ASP A 320 -5.47 -10.61 20.62
CA ASP A 320 -5.57 -10.62 22.08
C ASP A 320 -4.17 -10.69 22.75
N GLU A 321 -3.19 -11.37 22.15
CA GLU A 321 -1.79 -11.37 22.61
C GLU A 321 -1.14 -9.98 22.59
N ALA A 322 -1.66 -9.04 21.80
CA ALA A 322 -1.22 -7.65 21.79
C ALA A 322 -1.84 -6.81 22.92
N GLY A 323 -2.86 -7.34 23.61
CA GLY A 323 -3.82 -6.55 24.39
C GLY A 323 -5.05 -6.13 23.58
N GLY A 324 -5.38 -6.87 22.51
CA GLY A 324 -6.52 -6.59 21.63
C GLY A 324 -6.28 -5.42 20.67
N ILE A 325 -7.33 -5.02 19.94
CA ILE A 325 -7.22 -3.94 18.95
C ILE A 325 -6.89 -2.57 19.57
N SER A 326 -7.18 -2.37 20.86
CA SER A 326 -6.83 -1.16 21.61
C SER A 326 -5.33 -0.85 21.61
N ALA A 327 -4.47 -1.86 21.58
CA ALA A 327 -3.02 -1.68 21.53
C ALA A 327 -2.56 -0.94 20.26
N PHE A 328 -3.39 -0.95 19.22
CA PHE A 328 -3.13 -0.32 17.93
C PHE A 328 -3.81 1.04 17.78
N GLY A 329 -4.51 1.53 18.80
CA GLY A 329 -5.17 2.84 18.81
C GLY A 329 -4.23 4.03 18.59
N ILE A 330 -2.91 3.83 18.73
CA ILE A 330 -1.86 4.84 18.47
C ILE A 330 -1.49 5.00 16.99
N TYR A 331 -1.98 4.11 16.12
CA TYR A 331 -1.64 4.09 14.68
C TYR A 331 -2.85 4.44 13.83
N LEU A 332 -2.72 5.34 12.85
CA LEU A 332 -3.81 5.62 11.90
C LEU A 332 -4.01 4.53 10.84
N ALA A 333 -2.96 3.78 10.53
CA ALA A 333 -2.98 2.66 9.59
C ALA A 333 -3.03 1.35 10.38
N GLU A 334 -4.11 1.14 11.13
CA GLU A 334 -4.23 0.01 12.07
C GLU A 334 -4.02 -1.35 11.39
N ASP A 335 -4.45 -1.47 10.14
CA ASP A 335 -4.35 -2.65 9.30
C ASP A 335 -2.90 -3.07 9.02
N TYR A 336 -2.04 -2.12 8.68
CA TYR A 336 -0.62 -2.36 8.48
C TYR A 336 0.01 -2.86 9.78
N PHE A 337 -0.34 -2.27 10.92
CA PHE A 337 0.25 -2.65 12.21
C PHE A 337 -0.32 -3.95 12.78
N PHE A 338 -1.58 -4.29 12.53
CA PHE A 338 -2.10 -5.64 12.78
C PHE A 338 -1.28 -6.67 12.02
N ALA A 339 -1.09 -6.44 10.72
CA ALA A 339 -0.32 -7.33 9.85
C ALA A 339 1.14 -7.45 10.27
N LYS A 340 1.79 -6.34 10.58
CA LYS A 340 3.15 -6.33 11.09
C LYS A 340 3.27 -7.13 12.39
N PHE A 341 2.40 -6.89 13.36
CA PHE A 341 2.43 -7.59 14.65
C PHE A 341 2.24 -9.10 14.49
N ILE A 342 1.33 -9.51 13.61
CA ILE A 342 1.01 -10.91 13.31
C ILE A 342 2.21 -11.57 12.59
N GLN A 343 2.80 -10.93 11.57
CA GLN A 343 3.98 -11.43 10.86
C GLN A 343 5.23 -11.50 11.75
N ASP A 344 5.44 -10.54 12.64
CA ASP A 344 6.57 -10.51 13.58
C ASP A 344 6.54 -11.74 14.53
N ARG A 345 5.38 -12.38 14.69
CA ARG A 345 5.16 -13.64 15.44
C ARG A 345 5.25 -14.91 14.58
N GLY A 346 5.52 -14.76 13.30
CA GLY A 346 5.73 -15.86 12.37
C GLY A 346 4.49 -16.37 11.64
N TRP A 347 3.34 -15.71 11.82
CA TRP A 347 2.12 -16.03 11.07
C TRP A 347 2.20 -15.52 9.63
N GLY A 348 1.61 -16.27 8.70
CA GLY A 348 1.47 -15.87 7.30
C GLY A 348 0.30 -14.93 7.04
N ILE A 349 0.35 -14.23 5.90
CA ILE A 349 -0.73 -13.39 5.36
C ILE A 349 -1.17 -13.97 4.02
N ARG A 350 -2.48 -14.04 3.76
CA ARG A 350 -3.00 -14.52 2.47
C ARG A 350 -3.94 -13.51 1.86
N ILE A 351 -3.87 -13.40 0.54
CA ILE A 351 -4.89 -12.72 -0.26
C ILE A 351 -5.96 -13.75 -0.61
N ALA A 352 -7.23 -13.42 -0.37
CA ALA A 352 -8.39 -14.20 -0.77
C ALA A 352 -8.51 -14.31 -2.31
N SER A 353 -9.31 -15.24 -2.84
CA SER A 353 -9.48 -15.32 -4.31
C SER A 353 -10.34 -14.17 -4.85
N GLN A 354 -11.23 -13.63 -4.02
CA GLN A 354 -12.13 -12.56 -4.42
C GLN A 354 -11.61 -11.17 -4.01
N PRO A 355 -11.61 -10.18 -4.91
CA PRO A 355 -11.34 -8.79 -4.55
C PRO A 355 -12.36 -8.20 -3.57
N ALA A 356 -11.95 -7.19 -2.81
CA ALA A 356 -12.83 -6.38 -1.97
C ALA A 356 -13.58 -5.39 -2.87
N TRP A 357 -14.87 -5.61 -3.05
CA TRP A 357 -15.71 -4.82 -3.94
C TRP A 357 -16.15 -3.52 -3.27
N GLN A 358 -15.42 -2.43 -3.50
CA GLN A 358 -15.80 -1.11 -3.00
C GLN A 358 -16.96 -0.53 -3.83
N ASN A 359 -18.03 -0.13 -3.16
CA ASN A 359 -19.24 0.42 -3.77
C ASN A 359 -19.69 1.73 -3.09
N SER A 360 -18.78 2.69 -2.93
CA SER A 360 -19.14 4.02 -2.40
C SER A 360 -20.15 4.71 -3.32
N GLY A 361 -21.22 5.26 -2.77
CA GLY A 361 -22.24 5.97 -3.53
C GLY A 361 -21.81 7.36 -4.02
N THR A 362 -20.77 7.95 -3.42
CA THR A 362 -20.14 9.18 -3.93
C THR A 362 -18.79 8.87 -4.54
N CYS A 363 -18.54 9.41 -5.74
CA CYS A 363 -17.26 9.30 -6.43
C CYS A 363 -16.89 10.65 -7.06
N ARG A 364 -15.82 11.27 -6.55
CA ARG A 364 -15.27 12.53 -7.06
C ARG A 364 -13.76 12.40 -7.14
N VAL A 365 -13.18 12.86 -8.26
CA VAL A 365 -11.73 12.82 -8.51
C VAL A 365 -10.96 13.46 -7.36
N LYS A 366 -11.37 14.65 -6.90
CA LYS A 366 -10.74 15.35 -5.76
C LYS A 366 -10.74 14.49 -4.50
N THR A 367 -11.85 13.82 -4.19
CA THR A 367 -11.95 12.97 -2.99
C THR A 367 -11.05 11.75 -3.11
N PHE A 368 -10.99 11.16 -4.31
CA PHE A 368 -10.11 10.04 -4.59
C PHE A 368 -8.62 10.42 -4.50
N LEU A 369 -8.20 11.52 -5.11
CA LEU A 369 -6.82 12.02 -5.02
C LEU A 369 -6.42 12.38 -3.58
N SER A 370 -7.33 12.96 -2.79
CA SER A 370 -7.11 13.18 -1.35
C SER A 370 -6.90 11.86 -0.60
N ARG A 371 -7.66 10.81 -0.95
CA ARG A 371 -7.48 9.46 -0.37
C ARG A 371 -6.10 8.90 -0.73
N LEU A 372 -5.69 8.94 -1.99
CA LEU A 372 -4.38 8.47 -2.44
C LEU A 372 -3.24 9.24 -1.77
N THR A 373 -3.38 10.56 -1.69
CA THR A 373 -2.42 11.44 -1.00
C THR A 373 -2.27 11.03 0.48
N ARG A 374 -3.39 10.78 1.18
CA ARG A 374 -3.35 10.32 2.57
C ARG A 374 -2.64 8.97 2.70
N TRP A 375 -2.94 8.02 1.83
CA TRP A 375 -2.27 6.71 1.83
C TRP A 375 -0.77 6.81 1.57
N CYS A 376 -0.35 7.71 0.66
CA CYS A 376 1.06 7.99 0.42
C CYS A 376 1.74 8.56 1.69
N LYS A 377 1.11 9.53 2.38
CA LYS A 377 1.64 10.09 3.64
C LYS A 377 1.81 9.02 4.72
N LEU A 378 0.80 8.16 4.88
CA LEU A 378 0.87 7.02 5.81
C LEU A 378 2.09 6.14 5.46
N ARG A 379 2.21 5.73 4.19
CA ARG A 379 3.27 4.82 3.73
C ARG A 379 4.66 5.39 3.92
N VAL A 380 4.87 6.64 3.53
CA VAL A 380 6.12 7.37 3.73
C VAL A 380 6.52 7.35 5.21
N ALA A 381 5.59 7.63 6.12
CA ALA A 381 5.89 7.65 7.56
C ALA A 381 6.13 6.24 8.15
N MET A 382 5.40 5.23 7.68
CA MET A 382 5.51 3.84 8.17
C MET A 382 6.75 3.11 7.65
N VAL A 383 7.12 3.37 6.38
CA VAL A 383 8.14 2.63 5.64
C VAL A 383 9.04 3.61 4.88
N PRO A 384 9.91 4.39 5.58
CA PRO A 384 10.58 5.54 4.97
C PRO A 384 11.52 5.20 3.81
N HIS A 385 12.02 3.97 3.76
CA HIS A 385 12.88 3.53 2.65
C HIS A 385 12.14 3.44 1.30
N THR A 386 10.80 3.37 1.28
CA THR A 386 10.06 3.38 0.00
C THR A 386 10.15 4.72 -0.71
N ILE A 387 10.46 5.82 0.00
CA ILE A 387 10.57 7.17 -0.56
C ILE A 387 11.50 7.20 -1.78
N LEU A 388 12.58 6.42 -1.76
CA LEU A 388 13.59 6.43 -2.82
C LEU A 388 13.13 5.70 -4.09
N LEU A 389 12.38 4.62 -3.94
CA LEU A 389 12.06 3.70 -5.05
C LEU A 389 10.63 3.87 -5.57
N GLU A 390 9.71 4.36 -4.76
CA GLU A 390 8.30 4.51 -5.08
C GLU A 390 8.04 5.40 -6.31
N PRO A 391 8.72 6.55 -6.52
CA PRO A 391 8.55 7.34 -7.74
C PRO A 391 8.88 6.56 -9.02
N PHE A 392 9.82 5.63 -8.95
CA PHE A 392 10.28 4.81 -10.07
C PHE A 392 9.45 3.52 -10.23
N SER A 393 8.40 3.34 -9.42
CA SER A 393 7.55 2.15 -9.49
C SER A 393 6.50 2.21 -10.60
N GLU A 394 6.29 3.40 -11.17
CA GLU A 394 5.27 3.72 -12.17
C GLU A 394 5.86 3.92 -13.57
N CYS A 395 5.04 3.74 -14.61
CA CYS A 395 5.48 3.63 -16.00
C CYS A 395 6.24 4.86 -16.48
N MET A 396 5.73 6.06 -16.20
CA MET A 396 6.26 7.29 -16.82
C MET A 396 7.70 7.56 -16.38
N LEU A 397 7.95 7.66 -15.07
CA LEU A 397 9.28 8.00 -14.57
C LEU A 397 10.26 6.87 -14.81
N LEU A 398 9.85 5.62 -14.61
CA LEU A 398 10.67 4.44 -14.89
C LEU A 398 11.07 4.37 -16.36
N GLY A 399 10.12 4.62 -17.26
CA GLY A 399 10.33 4.63 -18.69
C GLY A 399 11.34 5.69 -19.12
N LEU A 400 11.26 6.91 -18.58
CA LEU A 400 12.19 7.99 -18.89
C LEU A 400 13.63 7.62 -18.50
N VAL A 401 13.84 7.16 -17.25
CA VAL A 401 15.19 6.80 -16.80
C VAL A 401 15.72 5.55 -17.49
N ALA A 402 14.86 4.56 -17.78
CA ALA A 402 15.25 3.37 -18.51
C ALA A 402 15.59 3.66 -19.98
N SER A 403 14.93 4.63 -20.60
CA SER A 403 15.25 5.08 -21.97
C SER A 403 16.63 5.72 -22.01
N TRP A 404 16.98 6.55 -21.03
CA TRP A 404 18.33 7.10 -20.88
C TRP A 404 19.37 5.98 -20.74
N ALA A 405 19.11 5.02 -19.85
CA ALA A 405 20.01 3.90 -19.64
C ALA A 405 20.16 3.00 -20.88
N GLY A 406 19.07 2.79 -21.63
CA GLY A 406 19.05 2.09 -22.91
C GLY A 406 19.87 2.79 -23.99
N THR A 407 19.84 4.12 -24.07
CA THR A 407 20.70 4.88 -24.98
C THR A 407 22.17 4.74 -24.60
N VAL A 408 22.50 4.74 -23.31
CA VAL A 408 23.90 4.60 -22.83
C VAL A 408 24.45 3.20 -23.10
N LEU A 409 23.73 2.14 -22.73
CA LEU A 409 24.26 0.77 -22.74
C LEU A 409 23.89 -0.04 -23.98
N LEU A 410 22.70 0.17 -24.53
CA LEU A 410 22.16 -0.62 -25.64
C LEU A 410 22.23 0.14 -26.97
N ARG A 411 22.65 1.41 -26.95
CA ARG A 411 22.59 2.33 -28.10
C ARG A 411 21.18 2.41 -28.72
N ALA A 412 20.16 2.24 -27.88
CA ALA A 412 18.77 2.35 -28.30
C ALA A 412 18.40 3.83 -28.50
N ASP A 413 17.57 4.10 -29.51
CA ASP A 413 16.94 5.41 -29.65
C ASP A 413 16.03 5.68 -28.43
N TYR A 414 16.23 6.85 -27.80
CA TYR A 414 15.57 7.19 -26.54
C TYR A 414 14.04 7.21 -26.68
N LEU A 415 13.53 7.88 -27.72
CA LEU A 415 12.09 8.04 -27.92
C LEU A 415 11.43 6.71 -28.26
N THR A 416 12.05 5.92 -29.13
CA THR A 416 11.55 4.60 -29.52
C THR A 416 11.49 3.66 -28.32
N PHE A 417 12.53 3.64 -27.48
CA PHE A 417 12.52 2.83 -26.25
C PHE A 417 11.38 3.28 -25.31
N PHE A 418 11.25 4.58 -25.09
CA PHE A 418 10.22 5.14 -24.21
C PHE A 418 8.80 4.81 -24.68
N LEU A 419 8.51 5.00 -25.97
CA LEU A 419 7.20 4.71 -26.55
C LEU A 419 6.87 3.22 -26.52
N PHE A 420 7.84 2.36 -26.84
CA PHE A 420 7.66 0.91 -26.77
C PHE A 420 7.40 0.44 -25.33
N HIS A 421 8.18 0.92 -24.36
CA HIS A 421 7.96 0.65 -22.94
C HIS A 421 6.57 1.10 -22.49
N THR A 422 6.18 2.33 -22.83
CA THR A 422 4.89 2.90 -22.43
C THR A 422 3.72 2.11 -23.01
N LEU A 423 3.79 1.76 -24.29
CA LEU A 423 2.76 0.98 -24.97
C LEU A 423 2.63 -0.41 -24.35
N THR A 424 3.75 -1.13 -24.22
CA THR A 424 3.75 -2.49 -23.65
C THR A 424 3.25 -2.50 -22.21
N TRP A 425 3.59 -1.49 -21.41
CA TRP A 425 3.14 -1.39 -20.03
C TRP A 425 1.64 -1.11 -19.94
N SER A 426 1.13 -0.19 -20.77
CA SER A 426 -0.30 0.09 -20.85
C SER A 426 -1.12 -1.14 -21.26
N LEU A 427 -0.60 -1.94 -22.21
CA LEU A 427 -1.22 -3.21 -22.62
C LEU A 427 -1.19 -4.25 -21.48
N ALA A 428 -0.08 -4.36 -20.75
CA ALA A 428 0.03 -5.24 -19.59
C ALA A 428 -0.94 -4.84 -18.46
N ASP A 429 -1.07 -3.54 -18.19
CA ASP A 429 -2.05 -3.01 -17.24
C ASP A 429 -3.50 -3.24 -17.70
N TRP A 430 -3.77 -3.17 -19.00
CA TRP A 430 -5.08 -3.55 -19.54
C TRP A 430 -5.38 -5.03 -19.29
N VAL A 431 -4.41 -5.93 -19.50
CA VAL A 431 -4.56 -7.36 -19.21
C VAL A 431 -4.80 -7.58 -17.71
N MET A 432 -4.01 -6.93 -16.84
CA MET A 432 -4.19 -6.98 -15.39
C MET A 432 -5.61 -6.56 -15.00
N LEU A 433 -6.09 -5.43 -15.52
CA LEU A 433 -7.43 -4.93 -15.21
C LEU A 433 -8.53 -5.93 -15.58
N ASN A 434 -8.41 -6.60 -16.74
CA ASN A 434 -9.39 -7.61 -17.16
C ASN A 434 -9.36 -8.85 -16.24
N ILE A 435 -8.18 -9.26 -15.78
CA ILE A 435 -8.03 -10.35 -14.80
C ILE A 435 -8.72 -9.98 -13.48
N VAL A 436 -8.45 -8.78 -12.96
CA VAL A 436 -9.03 -8.33 -11.69
C VAL A 436 -10.55 -8.16 -11.80
N GLN A 437 -11.03 -7.61 -12.92
CA GLN A 437 -12.46 -7.44 -13.22
C GLN A 437 -13.18 -8.78 -13.39
N ASN A 438 -12.48 -9.86 -13.74
CA ASN A 438 -13.04 -11.13 -14.22
C ASN A 438 -13.81 -11.00 -15.53
N GLY A 439 -13.29 -10.22 -16.48
CA GLY A 439 -13.95 -9.96 -17.75
C GLY A 439 -13.67 -8.56 -18.29
N PRO A 440 -14.35 -8.16 -19.38
CA PRO A 440 -14.19 -6.83 -19.93
C PRO A 440 -14.68 -5.75 -18.94
N PRO A 441 -13.92 -4.66 -18.71
CA PRO A 441 -14.39 -3.55 -17.88
C PRO A 441 -15.57 -2.81 -18.53
N PRO A 442 -16.40 -2.10 -17.75
CA PRO A 442 -17.63 -1.45 -18.23
C PRO A 442 -17.34 -0.11 -18.96
N PHE A 443 -16.21 0.00 -19.67
CA PHE A 443 -15.78 1.20 -20.37
C PHE A 443 -14.90 0.86 -21.58
N THR A 444 -14.77 1.82 -22.48
CA THR A 444 -14.01 1.67 -23.73
C THR A 444 -12.49 1.68 -23.49
N LYS A 445 -11.74 1.14 -24.44
CA LYS A 445 -10.26 1.23 -24.44
C LYS A 445 -9.76 2.68 -24.49
N PHE A 446 -10.52 3.59 -25.11
CA PHE A 446 -10.18 5.01 -25.16
C PHE A 446 -10.29 5.67 -23.77
N GLU A 447 -11.39 5.42 -23.06
CA GLU A 447 -11.56 5.88 -21.68
C GLU A 447 -10.49 5.30 -20.75
N PHE A 448 -10.13 4.03 -20.95
CA PHE A 448 -9.01 3.42 -20.25
C PHE A 448 -7.70 4.17 -20.47
N VAL A 449 -7.29 4.43 -21.71
CA VAL A 449 -6.03 5.12 -22.01
C VAL A 449 -6.00 6.50 -21.36
N ILE A 450 -7.09 7.26 -21.41
CA ILE A 450 -7.19 8.57 -20.75
C ILE A 450 -7.03 8.44 -19.23
N SER A 451 -7.80 7.55 -18.60
CA SER A 451 -7.74 7.34 -17.15
C SER A 451 -6.39 6.79 -16.70
N TRP A 452 -5.78 5.91 -17.48
CA TRP A 452 -4.47 5.31 -17.23
C TRP A 452 -3.37 6.38 -17.31
N LEU A 453 -3.34 7.19 -18.37
CA LEU A 453 -2.40 8.31 -18.50
C LEU A 453 -2.56 9.31 -17.35
N PHE A 454 -3.80 9.67 -17.00
CA PHE A 454 -4.04 10.56 -15.86
C PHE A 454 -3.50 9.96 -14.55
N ARG A 455 -3.74 8.67 -14.30
CA ARG A 455 -3.24 7.96 -13.11
C ARG A 455 -1.71 7.97 -13.06
N GLU A 456 -1.07 7.58 -14.17
CA GLU A 456 0.38 7.49 -14.29
C GLU A 456 1.08 8.84 -14.11
N VAL A 457 0.57 9.89 -14.75
CA VAL A 457 1.12 11.25 -14.61
C VAL A 457 0.89 11.80 -13.20
N SER A 458 -0.32 11.65 -12.66
CA SER A 458 -0.67 12.19 -11.34
C SER A 458 0.06 11.51 -10.18
N ALA A 459 0.52 10.26 -10.34
CA ALA A 459 1.21 9.51 -9.28
C ALA A 459 2.42 10.26 -8.70
N LEU A 460 3.28 10.80 -9.56
CA LEU A 460 4.45 11.58 -9.13
C LEU A 460 4.05 12.85 -8.39
N PHE A 461 3.03 13.57 -8.87
CA PHE A 461 2.55 14.78 -8.21
C PHE A 461 1.92 14.50 -6.85
N ILE A 462 1.14 13.42 -6.73
CA ILE A 462 0.56 12.97 -5.46
C ILE A 462 1.69 12.65 -4.47
N PHE A 463 2.72 11.94 -4.93
CA PHE A 463 3.87 11.58 -4.10
C PHE A 463 4.62 12.82 -3.61
N LEU A 464 4.98 13.75 -4.50
CA LEU A 464 5.65 15.00 -4.13
C LEU A 464 4.81 15.86 -3.19
N HIS A 465 3.50 15.93 -3.43
CA HIS A 465 2.58 16.66 -2.55
C HIS A 465 2.47 16.02 -1.16
N ALA A 466 2.49 14.69 -1.07
CA ALA A 466 2.50 13.97 0.20
C ALA A 466 3.78 14.24 1.00
N LEU A 467 4.94 14.34 0.34
CA LEU A 467 6.20 14.70 0.98
C LEU A 467 6.22 16.15 1.44
N TRP A 468 5.68 17.08 0.65
CA TRP A 468 5.66 18.50 0.96
C TRP A 468 4.79 18.83 2.17
N ASN A 469 3.64 18.19 2.30
CA ASN A 469 2.71 18.41 3.41
C ASN A 469 2.43 17.09 4.14
N PRO A 470 3.18 16.73 5.19
CA PRO A 470 3.01 15.44 5.89
C PRO A 470 1.78 15.40 6.80
N VAL A 471 1.05 16.50 7.00
CA VAL A 471 -0.13 16.53 7.88
C VAL A 471 -1.26 15.71 7.27
N ILE A 472 -1.87 14.85 8.08
CA ILE A 472 -2.98 14.00 7.70
C ILE A 472 -4.25 14.54 8.33
N SER A 473 -5.16 15.03 7.51
CA SER A 473 -6.53 15.30 7.93
C SER A 473 -7.36 14.03 7.75
N TRP A 474 -8.02 13.60 8.81
CA TRP A 474 -8.95 12.48 8.79
C TRP A 474 -10.21 12.86 9.57
N ARG A 475 -11.32 13.04 8.83
CA ARG A 475 -12.53 13.70 9.34
C ARG A 475 -12.19 15.08 9.90
N ASP A 476 -12.69 15.41 11.08
CA ASP A 476 -12.50 16.72 11.73
C ASP A 476 -11.20 16.82 12.53
N SER A 477 -10.36 15.78 12.48
CA SER A 477 -9.08 15.72 13.19
C SER A 477 -7.90 15.82 12.24
N SER A 478 -6.82 16.44 12.70
CA SER A 478 -5.54 16.51 12.00
C SER A 478 -4.44 15.86 12.81
N PHE A 479 -3.58 15.12 12.12
CA PHE A 479 -2.54 14.31 12.74
C PHE A 479 -1.19 14.56 12.07
N LYS A 480 -0.14 14.47 12.86
CA LYS A 480 1.23 14.32 12.37
C LYS A 480 1.70 12.91 12.69
N LEU A 481 2.38 12.27 11.75
CA LEU A 481 2.99 10.97 11.99
C LEU A 481 4.46 11.14 12.35
N ARG A 482 4.89 10.44 13.40
CA ARG A 482 6.30 10.15 13.61
C ARG A 482 6.74 9.05 12.65
N TRP A 483 8.05 8.94 12.46
CA TRP A 483 8.62 7.77 11.78
C TRP A 483 8.16 6.48 12.45
N PHE A 484 7.93 5.45 11.64
CA PHE A 484 7.31 4.18 12.05
C PHE A 484 5.82 4.30 12.43
N GLY A 485 5.15 5.38 12.00
CA GLY A 485 3.69 5.46 11.87
C GLY A 485 2.90 5.81 13.13
N VAL A 486 3.55 6.12 14.26
CA VAL A 486 2.86 6.57 15.48
C VAL A 486 2.22 7.93 15.23
N ALA A 487 0.93 8.03 15.53
CA ALA A 487 0.13 9.22 15.24
C ALA A 487 0.05 10.15 16.44
N GLU A 488 0.23 11.44 16.19
CA GLU A 488 0.09 12.51 17.17
C GLU A 488 -0.99 13.48 16.71
N PRO A 489 -2.01 13.76 17.56
CA PRO A 489 -3.02 14.73 17.23
C PRO A 489 -2.38 16.13 17.20
N ILE A 490 -2.71 16.90 16.18
CA ILE A 490 -2.38 18.32 16.13
C ILE A 490 -3.55 19.02 16.80
N ASN A 491 -3.38 19.40 18.06
CA ASN A 491 -4.35 20.25 18.74
C ASN A 491 -4.42 21.58 17.99
N SER A 492 -5.53 21.83 17.29
CA SER A 492 -5.90 23.14 16.74
C SER A 492 -6.30 24.09 17.89
N ARG A 493 -5.34 24.36 18.78
CA ARG A 493 -5.37 25.45 19.76
C ARG A 493 -4.02 26.19 19.82
N VAL A 494 -3.39 26.43 18.68
CA VAL A 494 -2.24 27.36 18.49
C VAL A 494 -2.18 27.67 16.98
N ILE A 495 -2.30 28.86 16.39
CA ILE A 495 -2.52 30.28 16.75
C ILE A 495 -3.26 30.89 15.54
N VAL A 496 -4.11 31.88 15.85
CA VAL A 496 -4.68 33.02 15.07
C VAL A 496 -4.46 33.06 13.56
#